data_AF-A0A933KFJ2-F1
#
_entry.id   AF-A0A933KFJ2-F1
#
_cell.length_a   1.000
_cell.length_b   1.000
_cell.length_c   1.000
_cell.angle_alpha   90.00
_cell.angle_beta   90.00
_cell.angle_gamma   90.00
#
_symmetry.space_group_name_H-M   'P 1'
#
loop_
_entity.id
_entity.type
_entity.pdbx_description
1 polymer ?
#
loop_
_entity_poly.entity_id
_entity_poly.type
_entity_poly.pdbx_seq_one_letter_code
_entity_poly.pdbx_strand_id
1 'polypeptide(L)'
;MTGASSADFERFFVSLAGEAKVPYDWQQELANSQVPRSRLIRIPTGMGKTLGVLAAWSWHRLMRGDERWPRRLVWCLPMRVLVEQTEAVARRALQRLNLLWAGAGSHRGRVGVHLLMGGADSAGDWHLHPEDCAVLIGTQDMLLSRALNRGYAAGRARWPLEFGLLSHDTLWVVDEAQLMDVGLATTAQLQAYLDADKPKGFRPRHTWWTSATLQPRWLESVDTRPHMSDWTTEPVTLPSSLRHQGLGAISKGLTCSKVEAGAARAFAGLVLEGHRATVEEGFGRITLVVCNTVERACETFDQLRFLAPE
;
A
#
# COMPACT_ATOMS: atom_id res chain seq x y z
N MET A 1 6.73 -3.21 32.61
CA MET A 1 6.77 -2.72 31.22
C MET A 1 6.05 -1.39 31.18
N THR A 2 6.79 -0.30 31.38
CA THR A 2 6.26 1.07 31.25
C THR A 2 5.75 1.24 29.82
N GLY A 3 4.46 1.53 29.67
CA GLY A 3 3.86 1.80 28.37
C GLY A 3 4.59 2.97 27.74
N ALA A 4 5.23 2.75 26.60
CA ALA A 4 5.81 3.85 25.83
C ALA A 4 4.71 4.89 25.57
N SER A 5 5.00 6.13 25.91
CA SER A 5 4.02 7.21 25.87
C SER A 5 3.72 7.63 24.43
N SER A 6 2.57 8.26 24.19
CA SER A 6 2.23 8.85 22.89
C SER A 6 3.35 9.75 22.35
N ALA A 7 4.03 10.47 23.25
CA ALA A 7 5.16 11.34 22.94
C ALA A 7 6.41 10.58 22.45
N ASP A 8 6.62 9.34 22.90
CA ASP A 8 7.74 8.52 22.42
C ASP A 8 7.50 8.07 20.98
N PHE A 9 6.27 7.65 20.66
CA PHE A 9 5.90 7.32 19.29
C PHE A 9 5.97 8.54 18.37
N GLU A 10 5.52 9.71 18.83
CA GLU A 10 5.60 10.95 18.06
C GLU A 10 7.05 11.29 17.69
N ARG A 11 7.97 11.28 18.66
CA ARG A 11 9.41 11.49 18.40
C ARG A 11 9.96 10.49 17.40
N PHE A 12 9.64 9.21 17.57
CA PHE A 12 10.04 8.16 16.63
C PHE A 12 9.48 8.41 15.22
N PHE A 13 8.21 8.78 15.12
CA PHE A 13 7.55 9.06 13.85
C PHE A 13 8.21 10.24 13.14
N VAL A 14 8.53 11.31 13.87
CA VAL A 14 9.25 12.48 13.32
C VAL A 14 10.60 12.07 12.74
N SER A 15 11.38 11.23 13.44
CA SER A 15 12.66 10.71 12.93
C SER A 15 12.48 9.85 11.67
N LEU A 16 11.43 9.03 11.61
CA LEU A 16 11.11 8.16 10.47
C LEU A 16 10.62 8.98 9.25
N ALA A 17 9.65 9.87 9.46
CA ALA A 17 8.96 10.63 8.44
C ALA A 17 9.76 11.86 7.94
N GLY A 18 10.70 12.34 8.75
CA GLY A 18 11.49 13.56 8.57
C GLY A 18 10.98 14.69 9.49
N GLU A 19 11.90 15.50 10.00
CA GLU A 19 11.72 16.44 11.14
C GLU A 19 10.52 17.39 11.03
N ALA A 20 10.05 17.70 9.82
CA ALA A 20 8.91 18.60 9.59
C ALA A 20 7.53 17.91 9.64
N LYS A 21 7.43 16.63 10.03
CA LYS A 21 6.18 15.85 9.97
C LYS A 21 5.78 15.31 11.33
N VAL A 22 4.58 15.68 11.79
CA VAL A 22 3.89 15.06 12.94
C VAL A 22 2.98 13.92 12.48
N PRO A 23 2.76 12.88 13.31
CA PRO A 23 1.85 11.80 12.97
C PRO A 23 0.39 12.27 12.97
N TYR A 24 -0.39 11.81 12.00
CA TYR A 24 -1.84 11.90 12.05
C TYR A 24 -2.39 11.05 13.20
N ASP A 25 -3.55 11.43 13.75
CA ASP A 25 -4.21 10.73 14.85
C ASP A 25 -4.39 9.23 14.57
N TRP A 26 -4.80 8.86 13.35
CA TRP A 26 -4.98 7.46 12.96
C TRP A 26 -3.66 6.66 12.97
N GLN A 27 -2.52 7.32 12.72
CA GLN A 27 -1.20 6.68 12.77
C GLN A 27 -0.79 6.42 14.22
N GLN A 28 -1.10 7.37 15.12
CA GLN A 28 -0.92 7.18 16.56
C GLN A 28 -1.83 6.07 17.09
N GLU A 29 -3.10 6.06 16.70
CA GLU A 29 -4.06 5.02 17.07
C GLU A 29 -3.59 3.63 16.61
N LEU A 30 -3.14 3.52 15.35
CA LEU A 30 -2.59 2.27 14.83
C LEU A 30 -1.37 1.81 15.62
N ALA A 31 -0.46 2.72 15.97
CA ALA A 31 0.72 2.42 16.78
C ALA A 31 0.41 2.13 18.25
N ASN A 32 -0.70 2.65 18.80
CA ASN A 32 -1.15 2.36 20.15
C ASN A 32 -1.73 0.95 20.30
N SER A 33 -2.08 0.30 19.19
CA SER A 33 -2.51 -1.09 19.19
C SER A 33 -1.34 -2.00 19.58
N GLN A 34 -1.31 -2.50 20.81
CA GLN A 34 -0.18 -3.26 21.33
C GLN A 34 -0.08 -4.69 20.79
N VAL A 35 -1.20 -5.25 20.34
CA VAL A 35 -1.29 -6.62 19.85
C VAL A 35 -1.54 -6.60 18.35
N PRO A 36 -0.68 -7.22 17.53
CA PRO A 36 -0.92 -7.30 16.11
C PRO A 36 -2.13 -8.20 15.85
N ARG A 37 -2.97 -7.79 14.90
CA ARG A 37 -4.12 -8.54 14.42
C ARG A 37 -4.42 -8.16 12.98
N SER A 38 -5.08 -9.05 12.27
CA SER A 38 -5.66 -8.76 10.96
C SER A 38 -6.75 -7.69 11.12
N ARG A 39 -6.78 -6.70 10.23
CA ARG A 39 -7.74 -5.59 10.33
C ARG A 39 -7.93 -4.84 9.02
N LEU A 40 -9.01 -4.07 8.95
CA LEU A 40 -9.24 -3.08 7.91
C LEU A 40 -8.62 -1.72 8.26
N ILE A 41 -7.95 -1.11 7.28
CA ILE A 41 -7.44 0.26 7.36
C ILE A 41 -8.06 1.05 6.21
N ARG A 42 -9.07 1.86 6.53
CA ARG A 42 -9.82 2.67 5.57
C ARG A 42 -9.49 4.14 5.73
N ILE A 43 -8.40 4.55 5.08
CA ILE A 43 -7.84 5.90 5.17
C ILE A 43 -7.75 6.51 3.75
N PRO A 44 -8.29 7.72 3.52
CA PRO A 44 -8.21 8.41 2.24
C PRO A 44 -6.78 8.58 1.71
N THR A 45 -6.67 8.76 0.40
CA THR A 45 -5.42 9.14 -0.26
C THR A 45 -4.87 10.45 0.31
N GLY A 46 -3.55 10.58 0.35
CA GLY A 46 -2.88 11.78 0.86
C GLY A 46 -2.73 11.86 2.39
N MET A 47 -3.27 10.89 3.15
CA MET A 47 -3.22 10.89 4.61
C MET A 47 -2.08 10.03 5.19
N GLY A 48 -1.01 9.82 4.40
CA GLY A 48 0.22 9.18 4.87
C GLY A 48 0.11 7.68 5.18
N LYS A 49 -0.77 6.92 4.50
CA LYS A 49 -0.98 5.46 4.70
C LYS A 49 0.33 4.68 4.82
N THR A 50 1.22 4.86 3.84
CA THR A 50 2.49 4.15 3.76
C THR A 50 3.38 4.41 4.98
N LEU A 51 3.53 5.68 5.37
CA LEU A 51 4.34 6.03 6.56
C LEU A 51 3.68 5.53 7.85
N GLY A 52 2.36 5.60 7.97
CA GLY A 52 1.65 5.14 9.16
C GLY A 52 1.79 3.64 9.39
N VAL A 53 1.61 2.83 8.33
CA VAL A 53 1.79 1.37 8.39
C VAL A 53 3.24 1.00 8.70
N LEU A 54 4.21 1.62 8.00
CA LEU A 54 5.63 1.37 8.24
C LEU A 54 6.04 1.78 9.65
N ALA A 55 5.54 2.93 10.14
CA ALA A 55 5.81 3.42 11.49
C ALA A 55 5.24 2.49 12.55
N ALA A 56 4.00 2.02 12.42
CA ALA A 56 3.41 1.09 13.39
C ALA A 56 4.22 -0.21 13.49
N TRP A 57 4.57 -0.82 12.35
CA TRP A 57 5.39 -2.03 12.34
C TRP A 57 6.79 -1.80 12.94
N SER A 58 7.51 -0.79 12.46
CA SER A 58 8.88 -0.51 12.90
C SER A 58 8.96 -0.08 14.37
N TRP A 59 7.96 0.66 14.85
CA TRP A 59 7.82 1.04 16.25
C TRP A 59 7.78 -0.18 17.16
N HIS A 60 6.88 -1.12 16.91
CA HIS A 60 6.76 -2.29 17.78
C HIS A 60 7.87 -3.32 17.55
N ARG A 61 8.15 -3.66 16.29
CA ARG A 61 9.12 -4.72 15.97
C ARG A 61 10.55 -4.30 16.26
N LEU A 62 10.93 -3.09 15.83
CA LEU A 62 12.33 -2.64 15.83
C LEU A 62 12.65 -1.80 17.06
N MET A 63 11.84 -0.77 17.34
CA MET A 63 12.13 0.15 18.44
C MET A 63 11.81 -0.45 19.81
N ARG A 64 10.70 -1.20 19.93
CA ARG A 64 10.29 -1.85 21.19
C ARG A 64 10.80 -3.30 21.34
N GLY A 65 11.32 -3.89 20.26
CA GLY A 65 11.77 -5.29 20.26
C GLY A 65 10.65 -6.29 20.54
N ASP A 66 9.39 -5.96 20.22
CA ASP A 66 8.25 -6.82 20.52
C ASP A 66 8.19 -8.01 19.55
N GLU A 67 8.50 -9.21 20.05
CA GLU A 67 8.49 -10.45 19.26
C GLU A 67 7.10 -10.93 18.85
N ARG A 68 6.03 -10.34 19.38
CA ARG A 68 4.67 -10.60 18.89
C ARG A 68 4.45 -10.00 17.51
N TRP A 69 5.16 -8.91 17.19
CA TRP A 69 5.10 -8.27 15.89
C TRP A 69 5.96 -9.01 14.88
N PRO A 70 5.43 -9.30 13.68
CA PRO A 70 6.15 -10.07 12.67
C PRO A 70 7.48 -9.48 12.22
N ARG A 71 8.47 -10.34 11.93
CA ARG A 71 9.78 -9.93 11.37
C ARG A 71 9.69 -9.35 9.96
N ARG A 72 8.72 -9.80 9.16
CA ARG A 72 8.58 -9.39 7.77
C ARG A 72 7.33 -8.55 7.55
N LEU A 73 7.50 -7.36 7.00
CA LEU A 73 6.42 -6.53 6.49
C LEU A 73 6.28 -6.81 5.00
N VAL A 74 5.18 -7.42 4.57
CA VAL A 74 4.93 -7.79 3.18
C VAL A 74 3.92 -6.84 2.56
N TRP A 75 4.36 -5.99 1.65
CA TRP A 75 3.53 -5.01 0.96
C TRP A 75 3.11 -5.54 -0.41
N CYS A 76 1.84 -5.91 -0.51
CA CYS A 76 1.19 -6.39 -1.71
C CYS A 76 0.47 -5.24 -2.41
N LEU A 77 0.80 -5.01 -3.69
CA LEU A 77 0.33 -3.85 -4.47
C LEU A 77 -0.24 -4.29 -5.82
N PRO A 78 -1.26 -3.60 -6.35
CA PRO A 78 -1.94 -4.02 -7.58
C PRO A 78 -1.13 -3.68 -8.84
N MET A 79 -0.24 -2.67 -8.77
CA MET A 79 0.42 -2.09 -9.94
C MET A 79 1.89 -1.76 -9.65
N ARG A 80 2.72 -1.82 -10.70
CA ARG A 80 4.17 -1.60 -10.65
C ARG A 80 4.57 -0.22 -10.11
N VAL A 81 3.93 0.85 -10.58
CA VAL A 81 4.27 2.22 -10.18
C VAL A 81 4.15 2.41 -8.66
N LEU A 82 3.16 1.76 -8.04
CA LEU A 82 2.99 1.82 -6.58
C LEU A 82 4.10 1.08 -5.83
N VAL A 83 4.67 0.02 -6.41
CA VAL A 83 5.80 -0.72 -5.82
C VAL A 83 7.02 0.18 -5.71
N GLU A 84 7.39 0.84 -6.81
CA GLU A 84 8.55 1.73 -6.88
C GLU A 84 8.39 2.92 -5.92
N GLN A 85 7.19 3.52 -5.86
CA GLN A 85 6.88 4.59 -4.90
C GLN A 85 6.97 4.13 -3.44
N THR A 86 6.41 2.95 -3.13
CA THR A 86 6.42 2.38 -1.77
C THR A 86 7.83 2.05 -1.32
N GLU A 87 8.66 1.50 -2.22
CA GLU A 87 10.07 1.23 -1.95
C GLU A 87 10.85 2.50 -1.63
N ALA A 88 10.70 3.54 -2.45
CA ALA A 88 11.38 4.82 -2.23
C ALA A 88 11.05 5.41 -0.85
N VAL A 89 9.78 5.32 -0.44
CA VAL A 89 9.33 5.74 0.91
C VAL A 89 9.96 4.87 1.99
N ALA A 90 9.88 3.54 1.86
CA ALA A 90 10.39 2.60 2.87
C ALA A 90 11.90 2.73 3.07
N ARG A 91 12.68 2.75 1.99
CA ARG A 91 14.13 2.94 2.05
C ARG A 91 14.50 4.26 2.70
N ARG A 92 13.88 5.37 2.28
CA ARG A 92 14.17 6.70 2.84
C ARG A 92 13.86 6.76 4.34
N ALA A 93 12.73 6.18 4.76
CA ALA A 93 12.32 6.18 6.16
C ALA A 93 13.29 5.35 7.03
N LEU A 94 13.63 4.12 6.59
CA LEU A 94 14.59 3.25 7.28
C LEU A 94 16.01 3.82 7.28
N GLN A 95 16.40 4.54 6.22
CA GLN A 95 17.70 5.21 6.14
C GLN A 95 17.82 6.32 7.19
N ARG A 96 16.77 7.15 7.37
CA ARG A 96 16.77 8.20 8.41
C ARG A 96 16.89 7.66 9.82
N LEU A 97 16.34 6.47 10.07
CA LEU A 97 16.49 5.77 11.33
C LEU A 97 17.84 5.05 11.48
N ASN A 98 18.73 5.10 10.47
CA ASN A 98 19.94 4.28 10.40
C ASN A 98 19.66 2.77 10.56
N LEU A 99 18.52 2.30 10.06
CA LEU A 99 18.09 0.89 10.12
C LEU A 99 18.14 0.21 8.76
N LEU A 100 18.26 0.93 7.65
CA LEU A 100 18.33 0.32 6.32
C LEU A 100 19.60 -0.56 6.20
N TRP A 101 19.44 -1.79 5.73
CA TRP A 101 20.54 -2.64 5.28
C TRP A 101 20.92 -2.28 3.84
N ALA A 102 22.21 -2.02 3.62
CA ALA A 102 22.72 -1.52 2.34
C ALA A 102 23.04 -2.65 1.33
N GLY A 103 22.71 -3.91 1.65
CA GLY A 103 23.01 -5.06 0.79
C GLY A 103 24.43 -5.63 0.95
N ALA A 104 25.23 -5.07 1.85
CA ALA A 104 26.57 -5.54 2.17
C ALA A 104 26.84 -5.44 3.67
N GLY A 105 27.68 -6.36 4.18
CA GLY A 105 28.01 -6.45 5.60
C GLY A 105 26.88 -7.02 6.46
N SER A 106 27.02 -6.90 7.78
CA SER A 106 26.08 -7.49 8.73
C SER A 106 24.68 -6.91 8.60
N HIS A 107 23.70 -7.80 8.42
CA HIS A 107 22.27 -7.48 8.42
C HIS A 107 21.70 -7.39 9.86
N ARG A 108 22.44 -7.87 10.87
CA ARG A 108 22.00 -7.86 12.26
C ARG A 108 21.61 -6.46 12.75
N GLY A 109 20.36 -6.31 13.19
CA GLY A 109 19.82 -5.03 13.67
C GLY A 109 19.49 -4.02 12.57
N ARG A 110 19.58 -4.44 11.30
CA ARG A 110 19.17 -3.68 10.11
C ARG A 110 17.93 -4.33 9.46
N VAL A 111 17.38 -3.65 8.47
CA VAL A 111 16.18 -4.06 7.75
C VAL A 111 16.48 -4.09 6.26
N GLY A 112 16.30 -5.25 5.65
CA GLY A 112 16.38 -5.42 4.20
C GLY A 112 15.12 -4.90 3.53
N VAL A 113 15.24 -4.21 2.41
CA VAL A 113 14.10 -3.80 1.57
C VAL A 113 14.26 -4.48 0.22
N HIS A 114 13.31 -5.34 -0.14
CA HIS A 114 13.39 -6.20 -1.32
C HIS A 114 12.17 -6.03 -2.21
N LEU A 115 12.41 -5.94 -3.53
CA LEU A 115 11.36 -5.85 -4.53
C LEU A 115 11.03 -7.22 -5.10
N LEU A 116 9.74 -7.56 -5.13
CA LEU A 116 9.21 -8.77 -5.74
C LEU A 116 8.27 -8.35 -6.88
N MET A 117 8.87 -7.98 -8.02
CA MET A 117 8.15 -7.54 -9.22
C MET A 117 8.83 -8.12 -10.47
N GLY A 118 8.04 -8.42 -11.51
CA GLY A 118 8.58 -8.94 -12.77
C GLY A 118 9.54 -7.94 -13.43
N GLY A 119 10.71 -8.43 -13.85
CA GLY A 119 11.74 -7.61 -14.50
C GLY A 119 12.52 -6.69 -13.56
N ALA A 120 12.47 -6.91 -12.25
CA ALA A 120 13.43 -6.32 -11.31
C ALA A 120 14.53 -7.34 -10.99
N ASP A 121 15.79 -6.96 -11.23
CA ASP A 121 16.97 -7.79 -10.92
C ASP A 121 17.17 -7.99 -9.40
N SER A 122 16.54 -7.14 -8.58
CA SER A 122 16.69 -7.06 -7.13
C SER A 122 15.86 -8.07 -6.32
N ALA A 123 15.16 -9.01 -6.97
CA ALA A 123 14.41 -10.06 -6.29
C ALA A 123 15.32 -11.20 -5.75
N GLY A 124 16.62 -11.17 -6.04
CA GLY A 124 17.60 -12.11 -5.51
C GLY A 124 17.83 -11.87 -4.03
N ASP A 125 17.84 -12.95 -3.25
CA ASP A 125 18.41 -13.02 -1.91
C ASP A 125 17.58 -12.56 -0.70
N TRP A 126 16.34 -12.11 -0.88
CA TRP A 126 15.45 -11.83 0.26
C TRP A 126 15.21 -13.05 1.18
N HIS A 127 15.44 -14.25 0.67
CA HIS A 127 15.30 -15.52 1.37
C HIS A 127 16.57 -15.98 2.08
N LEU A 128 17.72 -15.32 1.90
CA LEU A 128 19.00 -15.73 2.49
C LEU A 128 19.14 -15.40 3.98
N HIS A 129 18.42 -14.37 4.45
CA HIS A 129 18.46 -13.91 5.84
C HIS A 129 17.08 -13.98 6.51
N PRO A 130 16.47 -15.17 6.62
CA PRO A 130 15.13 -15.33 7.19
C PRO A 130 15.04 -14.93 8.68
N GLU A 131 16.18 -14.90 9.38
CA GLU A 131 16.35 -14.49 10.78
C GLU A 131 16.25 -12.97 10.99
N ASP A 132 16.59 -12.18 9.98
CA ASP A 132 16.62 -10.72 10.04
C ASP A 132 15.29 -10.10 9.59
N CYS A 133 15.07 -8.84 9.99
CA CYS A 133 13.85 -8.13 9.63
C CYS A 133 13.91 -7.66 8.17
N ALA A 134 12.76 -7.72 7.48
CA ALA A 134 12.68 -7.33 6.08
C ALA A 134 11.34 -6.64 5.74
N VAL A 135 11.40 -5.71 4.79
CA VAL A 135 10.24 -5.17 4.08
C VAL A 135 10.27 -5.74 2.67
N LEU A 136 9.29 -6.59 2.36
CA LEU A 136 9.12 -7.20 1.04
C LEU A 136 8.02 -6.42 0.31
N ILE A 137 8.32 -5.83 -0.85
CA ILE A 137 7.37 -4.99 -1.59
C ILE A 137 7.21 -5.58 -2.97
N GLY A 138 5.99 -5.93 -3.36
CA GLY A 138 5.77 -6.62 -4.63
C GLY A 138 4.40 -6.44 -5.22
N THR A 139 4.29 -6.84 -6.48
CA THR A 139 2.99 -6.90 -7.15
C THR A 139 2.19 -8.10 -6.61
N GLN A 140 0.86 -8.00 -6.69
CA GLN A 140 -0.04 -9.07 -6.28
C GLN A 140 0.31 -10.41 -6.93
N ASP A 141 0.64 -10.42 -8.23
CA ASP A 141 0.97 -11.66 -8.94
C ASP A 141 2.24 -12.31 -8.37
N MET A 142 3.25 -11.52 -8.06
CA MET A 142 4.52 -12.02 -7.53
C MET A 142 4.39 -12.54 -6.10
N LEU A 143 3.63 -11.84 -5.26
CA LEU A 143 3.48 -12.20 -3.85
C LEU A 143 2.45 -13.30 -3.63
N LEU A 144 1.27 -13.19 -4.25
CA LEU A 144 0.20 -14.18 -4.07
C LEU A 144 0.57 -15.53 -4.69
N SER A 145 1.21 -15.56 -5.86
CA SER A 145 1.69 -16.82 -6.44
C SER A 145 2.65 -17.58 -5.51
N ARG A 146 3.54 -16.86 -4.81
CA ARG A 146 4.46 -17.42 -3.81
C ARG A 146 3.72 -17.85 -2.55
N ALA A 147 2.76 -17.06 -2.09
CA ALA A 147 1.87 -17.43 -0.98
C ALA A 147 0.94 -18.61 -1.31
N LEU A 148 0.76 -18.94 -2.59
CA LEU A 148 0.05 -20.13 -3.08
C LEU A 148 0.99 -21.31 -3.39
N ASN A 149 2.26 -21.24 -2.98
CA ASN A 149 3.26 -22.29 -3.22
C ASN A 149 3.47 -22.61 -4.72
N ARG A 150 3.34 -21.58 -5.56
CA ARG A 150 3.49 -21.61 -7.03
C ARG A 150 4.16 -20.33 -7.52
N GLY A 151 5.26 -19.93 -6.88
CA GLY A 151 5.91 -18.64 -7.09
C GLY A 151 6.14 -18.30 -8.57
N TYR A 152 5.58 -17.17 -9.00
CA TYR A 152 5.72 -16.68 -10.38
C TYR A 152 7.19 -16.41 -10.69
N ALA A 153 7.65 -16.94 -11.83
CA ALA A 153 9.04 -16.92 -12.26
C ALA A 153 10.04 -17.53 -11.25
N ALA A 154 9.57 -18.32 -10.28
CA ALA A 154 10.41 -19.07 -9.35
C ALA A 154 10.55 -20.54 -9.79
N GLY A 155 11.75 -21.08 -9.65
CA GLY A 155 11.99 -22.52 -9.87
C GLY A 155 11.29 -23.36 -8.80
N ARG A 156 10.82 -24.56 -9.16
CA ARG A 156 9.98 -25.41 -8.28
C ARG A 156 10.60 -25.70 -6.91
N ALA A 157 11.91 -25.84 -6.84
CA ALA A 157 12.63 -26.07 -5.59
C ALA A 157 12.53 -24.88 -4.60
N ARG A 158 12.28 -23.66 -5.10
CA ARG A 158 12.11 -22.45 -4.27
C ARG A 158 10.70 -22.28 -3.75
N TRP A 159 9.68 -22.87 -4.37
CA TRP A 159 8.29 -22.69 -3.99
C TRP A 159 8.00 -22.94 -2.50
N PRO A 160 8.40 -24.08 -1.90
CA PRO A 160 8.12 -24.32 -0.47
C PRO A 160 8.86 -23.34 0.45
N LEU A 161 10.06 -22.89 0.05
CA LEU A 161 10.83 -21.90 0.81
C LEU A 161 10.13 -20.54 0.79
N GLU A 162 9.79 -20.03 -0.40
CA GLU A 162 9.11 -18.74 -0.55
C GLU A 162 7.74 -18.75 0.13
N PHE A 163 6.99 -19.86 -0.02
CA PHE A 163 5.71 -20.07 0.65
C PHE A 163 5.86 -20.00 2.18
N GLY A 164 6.84 -20.70 2.75
CA GLY A 164 7.08 -20.70 4.20
C GLY A 164 7.42 -19.31 4.73
N LEU A 165 8.32 -18.59 4.05
CA LEU A 165 8.76 -17.25 4.47
C LEU A 165 7.67 -16.17 4.34
N LEU A 166 6.70 -16.39 3.44
CA LEU A 166 5.55 -15.51 3.23
C LEU A 166 4.31 -15.91 4.03
N SER A 167 4.29 -17.11 4.63
CA SER A 167 3.17 -17.61 5.42
C SER A 167 3.38 -17.56 6.92
N HIS A 168 4.63 -17.41 7.38
CA HIS A 168 4.98 -17.38 8.80
C HIS A 168 5.79 -16.15 9.17
N ASP A 169 5.50 -15.57 10.34
CA ASP A 169 6.21 -14.40 10.88
C ASP A 169 6.14 -13.20 9.93
N THR A 170 4.94 -12.98 9.37
CA THR A 170 4.67 -11.93 8.36
C THR A 170 3.47 -11.07 8.72
N LEU A 171 3.61 -9.75 8.58
CA LEU A 171 2.51 -8.81 8.51
C LEU A 171 2.29 -8.41 7.06
N TRP A 172 1.20 -8.87 6.46
CA TRP A 172 0.79 -8.50 5.12
C TRP A 172 0.06 -7.17 5.12
N VAL A 173 0.39 -6.32 4.16
CA VAL A 173 -0.26 -5.05 3.85
C VAL A 173 -0.76 -5.17 2.43
N VAL A 174 -2.07 -5.35 2.29
CA VAL A 174 -2.75 -5.45 1.00
C VAL A 174 -3.24 -4.05 0.66
N ASP A 175 -2.44 -3.29 -0.09
CA ASP A 175 -2.67 -1.87 -0.31
C ASP A 175 -3.27 -1.55 -1.66
N GLU A 176 -4.12 -0.52 -1.67
CA GLU A 176 -5.08 -0.26 -2.74
C GLU A 176 -5.91 -1.51 -3.06
N ALA A 177 -6.38 -2.20 -2.01
CA ALA A 177 -7.16 -3.44 -2.07
C ALA A 177 -8.36 -3.38 -3.03
N GLN A 178 -8.93 -2.19 -3.25
CA GLN A 178 -10.02 -1.98 -4.21
C GLN A 178 -9.64 -2.24 -5.67
N LEU A 179 -8.34 -2.30 -5.99
CA LEU A 179 -7.83 -2.53 -7.33
C LEU A 179 -7.35 -3.98 -7.54
N MET A 180 -7.54 -4.87 -6.55
CA MET A 180 -7.01 -6.24 -6.60
C MET A 180 -8.02 -7.31 -7.01
N ASP A 181 -9.32 -7.00 -7.07
CA ASP A 181 -10.38 -7.94 -7.49
C ASP A 181 -10.22 -9.35 -6.86
N VAL A 182 -10.02 -10.40 -7.66
CA VAL A 182 -9.80 -11.79 -7.20
C VAL A 182 -8.58 -11.94 -6.27
N GLY A 183 -7.57 -11.07 -6.40
CA GLY A 183 -6.43 -11.00 -5.51
C GLY A 183 -6.85 -10.63 -4.09
N LEU A 184 -7.82 -9.72 -3.93
CA LEU A 184 -8.37 -9.38 -2.61
C LEU A 184 -9.04 -10.59 -1.97
N ALA A 185 -9.93 -11.27 -2.70
CA ALA A 185 -10.60 -12.47 -2.21
C ALA A 185 -9.59 -13.57 -1.83
N THR A 186 -8.53 -13.74 -2.63
CA THR A 186 -7.44 -14.68 -2.35
C THR A 186 -6.71 -14.35 -1.05
N THR A 187 -6.39 -13.06 -0.81
CA THR A 187 -5.74 -12.66 0.46
C THR A 187 -6.63 -12.95 1.67
N ALA A 188 -7.94 -12.74 1.55
CA ALA A 188 -8.91 -13.02 2.59
C ALA A 188 -8.99 -14.52 2.89
N GLN A 189 -9.12 -15.34 1.86
CA GLN A 189 -9.19 -16.81 1.99
C GLN A 189 -7.91 -17.39 2.60
N LEU A 190 -6.73 -16.92 2.15
CA LEU A 190 -5.45 -17.34 2.74
C LEU A 190 -5.36 -16.97 4.23
N GLN A 191 -5.82 -15.78 4.62
CA GLN A 191 -5.82 -15.40 6.03
C GLN A 191 -6.81 -16.25 6.84
N ALA A 192 -7.99 -16.58 6.30
CA ALA A 192 -8.96 -17.46 6.98
C ALA A 192 -8.36 -18.85 7.27
N TYR A 193 -7.71 -19.47 6.28
CA TYR A 193 -7.08 -20.77 6.48
C TYR A 193 -5.97 -20.73 7.53
N LEU A 194 -5.20 -19.66 7.58
CA LEU A 194 -4.17 -19.48 8.60
C LEU A 194 -4.74 -19.20 10.00
N ASP A 195 -5.82 -18.44 10.08
CA ASP A 195 -6.51 -18.20 11.36
C ASP A 195 -7.09 -19.52 11.90
N ALA A 196 -7.63 -20.38 11.02
CA ALA A 196 -8.07 -21.73 11.38
C ALA A 196 -6.90 -22.65 11.81
N ASP A 197 -5.75 -22.53 11.16
CA ASP A 197 -4.54 -23.31 11.47
C ASP A 197 -3.66 -22.68 12.56
N LYS A 198 -4.09 -21.59 13.21
CA LYS A 198 -3.34 -20.88 14.25
C LYS A 198 -2.75 -21.78 15.34
N PRO A 199 -3.43 -22.85 15.83
CA PRO A 199 -2.84 -23.76 16.82
C PRO A 199 -1.60 -24.54 16.31
N LYS A 200 -1.43 -24.66 14.99
CA LYS A 200 -0.31 -25.37 14.35
C LYS A 200 0.85 -24.42 13.98
N GLY A 201 0.64 -23.11 14.09
CA GLY A 201 1.61 -22.10 13.67
C GLY A 201 2.63 -21.75 14.76
N PHE A 202 3.90 -21.58 14.37
CA PHE A 202 4.98 -21.18 15.29
C PHE A 202 5.10 -19.66 15.51
N ARG A 203 4.74 -18.86 14.51
CA ARG A 203 4.83 -17.40 14.51
C ARG A 203 3.62 -16.82 13.78
N PRO A 204 3.12 -15.63 14.18
CA PRO A 204 1.88 -15.09 13.64
C PRO A 204 2.00 -14.68 12.18
N ARG A 205 0.89 -14.79 11.45
CA ARG A 205 0.65 -14.07 10.20
C ARG A 205 -0.64 -13.27 10.32
N HIS A 206 -0.55 -11.99 9.98
CA HIS A 206 -1.68 -11.07 9.99
C HIS A 206 -1.78 -10.35 8.65
N THR A 207 -2.99 -9.90 8.32
CA THR A 207 -3.24 -9.13 7.10
C THR A 207 -3.95 -7.81 7.42
N TRP A 208 -3.36 -6.71 6.95
CA TRP A 208 -3.95 -5.39 6.95
C TRP A 208 -4.44 -5.08 5.54
N TRP A 209 -5.76 -5.02 5.36
CA TRP A 209 -6.35 -4.60 4.09
C TRP A 209 -6.51 -3.08 4.09
N THR A 210 -5.68 -2.40 3.31
CA THR A 210 -5.59 -0.94 3.27
C THR A 210 -6.20 -0.37 1.99
N SER A 211 -7.01 0.67 2.13
CA SER A 211 -7.69 1.31 0.99
C SER A 211 -8.32 2.64 1.39
N ALA A 212 -8.57 3.52 0.43
CA ALA A 212 -9.43 4.69 0.66
C ALA A 212 -10.93 4.34 0.72
N THR A 213 -11.36 3.26 0.05
CA THR A 213 -12.78 2.99 -0.25
C THR A 213 -13.25 1.57 0.08
N LEU A 214 -12.37 0.71 0.61
CA LEU A 214 -12.71 -0.67 0.97
C LEU A 214 -13.97 -0.77 1.83
N GLN A 215 -14.85 -1.68 1.44
CA GLN A 215 -16.06 -2.01 2.19
C GLN A 215 -15.87 -3.38 2.85
N PRO A 216 -16.20 -3.55 4.15
CA PRO A 216 -16.01 -4.81 4.87
C PRO A 216 -16.57 -6.03 4.12
N ARG A 217 -17.76 -5.90 3.53
CA ARG A 217 -18.43 -6.97 2.76
C ARG A 217 -17.62 -7.51 1.57
N TRP A 218 -16.61 -6.79 1.07
CA TRP A 218 -15.77 -7.28 -0.02
C TRP A 218 -14.85 -8.42 0.40
N LEU A 219 -14.58 -8.58 1.70
CA LEU A 219 -13.83 -9.71 2.23
C LEU A 219 -14.74 -10.91 2.57
N GLU A 220 -16.07 -10.75 2.51
CA GLU A 220 -16.99 -11.79 2.93
C GLU A 220 -17.11 -12.88 1.85
N SER A 221 -16.90 -14.12 2.26
CA SER A 221 -17.12 -15.35 1.50
C SER A 221 -17.56 -16.45 2.46
N VAL A 222 -17.85 -17.64 1.92
CA VAL A 222 -18.18 -18.82 2.75
C VAL A 222 -17.04 -19.14 3.72
N ASP A 223 -15.79 -19.02 3.28
CA ASP A 223 -14.61 -19.35 4.08
C ASP A 223 -14.24 -18.25 5.11
N THR A 224 -14.54 -16.98 4.80
CA THR A 224 -14.11 -15.85 5.64
C THR A 224 -15.17 -15.41 6.64
N ARG A 225 -16.45 -15.74 6.41
CA ARG A 225 -17.57 -15.36 7.28
C ARG A 225 -17.30 -15.60 8.78
N PRO A 226 -16.70 -16.72 9.23
CA PRO A 226 -16.40 -16.93 10.64
C PRO A 226 -15.41 -15.93 11.25
N HIS A 227 -14.58 -15.29 10.41
CA HIS A 227 -13.51 -14.39 10.84
C HIS A 227 -13.85 -12.89 10.67
N MET A 228 -14.98 -12.60 10.00
CA MET A 228 -15.36 -11.22 9.67
C MET A 228 -15.49 -10.32 10.88
N SER A 229 -16.04 -10.80 12.01
CA SER A 229 -16.11 -10.03 13.25
C SER A 229 -14.73 -9.56 13.68
N ASP A 230 -13.74 -10.45 13.69
CA ASP A 230 -12.40 -10.18 14.21
C ASP A 230 -11.64 -9.20 13.32
N TRP A 231 -11.77 -9.36 12.00
CA TRP A 231 -11.07 -8.53 11.01
C TRP A 231 -11.69 -7.12 10.86
N THR A 232 -12.99 -6.99 11.12
CA THR A 232 -13.72 -5.74 10.92
C THR A 232 -14.00 -4.97 12.20
N THR A 233 -13.75 -5.57 13.38
CA THR A 233 -13.88 -4.89 14.67
C THR A 233 -12.92 -3.71 14.75
N GLU A 234 -13.45 -2.53 15.08
CA GLU A 234 -12.68 -1.28 15.21
C GLU A 234 -11.78 -1.02 13.98
N PRO A 235 -12.37 -0.80 12.79
CA PRO A 235 -11.59 -0.53 11.60
C PRO A 235 -10.89 0.82 11.76
N VAL A 236 -9.61 0.89 11.37
CA VAL A 236 -8.86 2.15 11.42
C VAL A 236 -9.41 3.06 10.34
N THR A 237 -10.09 4.13 10.75
CA THR A 237 -10.79 5.05 9.85
C THR A 237 -10.50 6.48 10.26
N LEU A 238 -10.62 7.43 9.33
CA LEU A 238 -10.65 8.84 9.72
C LEU A 238 -12.04 9.22 10.24
N PRO A 239 -12.11 9.93 11.38
CA PRO A 239 -13.33 10.63 11.82
C PRO A 239 -13.90 11.47 10.69
N SER A 240 -15.23 11.58 10.62
CA SER A 240 -15.93 12.36 9.60
C SER A 240 -15.47 13.83 9.58
N SER A 241 -15.14 14.41 10.73
CA SER A 241 -14.65 15.78 10.87
C SER A 241 -13.32 16.03 10.14
N LEU A 242 -12.44 15.04 10.06
CA LEU A 242 -11.13 15.16 9.40
C LEU A 242 -11.18 14.88 7.90
N ARG A 243 -12.34 14.46 7.37
CA ARG A 243 -12.52 14.25 5.92
C ARG A 243 -12.44 15.55 5.12
N HIS A 244 -12.59 16.70 5.78
CA HIS A 244 -12.46 18.03 5.16
C HIS A 244 -11.04 18.60 5.27
N GLN A 245 -10.03 17.78 5.58
CA GLN A 245 -8.63 18.20 5.61
C GLN A 245 -7.84 17.65 4.43
N GLY A 246 -6.70 18.28 4.11
CA GLY A 246 -5.85 17.88 2.98
C GLY A 246 -6.61 17.90 1.65
N LEU A 247 -6.55 16.80 0.90
CA LEU A 247 -7.27 16.67 -0.37
C LEU A 247 -8.80 16.79 -0.22
N GLY A 248 -9.35 16.44 0.94
CA GLY A 248 -10.80 16.54 1.19
C GLY A 248 -11.28 17.96 1.54
N ALA A 249 -10.35 18.89 1.78
CA ALA A 249 -10.63 20.32 1.90
C ALA A 249 -10.81 20.99 0.52
N ILE A 250 -10.34 20.34 -0.55
CA ILE A 250 -10.30 20.92 -1.88
C ILE A 250 -11.71 20.92 -2.45
N SER A 251 -12.31 22.10 -2.54
CA SER A 251 -13.51 22.34 -3.33
C SER A 251 -13.11 22.72 -4.75
N LYS A 252 -13.66 22.03 -5.75
CA LYS A 252 -13.48 22.37 -7.16
C LYS A 252 -14.83 22.79 -7.75
N GLY A 253 -14.84 23.87 -8.52
CA GLY A 253 -15.99 24.25 -9.32
C GLY A 253 -16.27 23.18 -10.37
N LEU A 254 -17.55 22.84 -10.55
CA LEU A 254 -17.99 21.92 -11.59
C LEU A 254 -18.79 22.70 -12.63
N THR A 255 -18.35 22.63 -13.88
CA THR A 255 -19.07 23.18 -15.03
C THR A 255 -19.50 22.04 -15.93
N CYS A 256 -20.75 22.05 -16.38
CA CYS A 256 -21.29 21.07 -17.30
C CYS A 256 -21.53 21.71 -18.66
N SER A 257 -20.96 21.10 -19.70
CA SER A 257 -21.15 21.51 -21.10
C SER A 257 -21.68 20.32 -21.88
N LYS A 258 -22.67 20.56 -22.75
CA LYS A 258 -23.21 19.52 -23.63
C LYS A 258 -22.41 19.52 -24.94
N VAL A 259 -21.95 18.35 -25.35
CA VAL A 259 -21.31 18.13 -26.65
C VAL A 259 -21.98 16.93 -27.29
N GLU A 260 -22.38 17.07 -28.55
CA GLU A 260 -22.92 15.96 -29.34
C GLU A 260 -21.91 14.81 -29.42
N ALA A 261 -22.40 13.57 -29.35
CA ALA A 261 -21.53 12.39 -29.27
C ALA A 261 -20.54 12.31 -30.45
N GLY A 262 -20.99 12.61 -31.67
CA GLY A 262 -20.15 12.64 -32.87
C GLY A 262 -19.25 13.87 -33.03
N ALA A 263 -19.37 14.88 -32.16
CA ALA A 263 -18.64 16.14 -32.30
C ALA A 263 -17.28 16.10 -31.58
N ALA A 264 -16.38 15.19 -32.01
CA ALA A 264 -15.05 15.02 -31.42
C ALA A 264 -14.22 16.31 -31.43
N ARG A 265 -14.29 17.07 -32.54
CA ARG A 265 -13.60 18.35 -32.68
C ARG A 265 -14.08 19.40 -31.68
N ALA A 266 -15.39 19.45 -31.42
CA ALA A 266 -15.95 20.38 -30.44
C ALA A 266 -15.50 20.04 -29.02
N PHE A 267 -15.47 18.75 -28.66
CA PHE A 267 -14.96 18.31 -27.37
C PHE A 267 -13.46 18.58 -27.20
N ALA A 268 -12.65 18.29 -28.22
CA ALA A 268 -11.23 18.64 -28.23
C ALA A 268 -11.01 20.16 -28.08
N GLY A 269 -11.86 20.99 -28.71
CA GLY A 269 -11.85 22.44 -28.53
C GLY A 269 -12.04 22.86 -27.07
N LEU A 270 -13.04 22.29 -26.37
CA LEU A 270 -13.28 22.55 -24.95
C LEU A 270 -12.11 22.08 -24.06
N VAL A 271 -11.53 20.92 -24.37
CA VAL A 271 -10.34 20.42 -23.67
C VAL A 271 -9.18 21.40 -23.82
N LEU A 272 -8.91 21.88 -25.03
CA LEU A 272 -7.83 22.82 -25.31
C LEU A 272 -8.06 24.17 -24.64
N GLU A 273 -9.29 24.67 -24.64
CA GLU A 273 -9.68 25.88 -23.93
C GLU A 273 -9.46 25.73 -22.42
N GLY A 274 -9.95 24.64 -21.82
CA GLY A 274 -9.76 24.33 -20.42
C GLY A 274 -8.27 24.19 -20.05
N HIS A 275 -7.49 23.52 -20.91
CA HIS A 275 -6.04 23.40 -20.74
C HIS A 275 -5.35 24.77 -20.79
N ARG A 276 -5.72 25.63 -21.74
CA ARG A 276 -5.18 27.00 -21.86
C ARG A 276 -5.57 27.90 -20.69
N ALA A 277 -6.70 27.64 -20.06
CA ALA A 277 -7.15 28.34 -18.86
C ALA A 277 -6.46 27.85 -17.58
N THR A 278 -5.77 26.71 -17.61
CA THR A 278 -5.01 26.21 -16.44
C THR A 278 -3.73 27.01 -16.21
N VAL A 279 -3.35 27.11 -14.95
CA VAL A 279 -2.11 27.78 -14.53
C VAL A 279 -0.93 26.84 -14.78
N GLU A 280 0.16 27.39 -15.30
CA GLU A 280 1.41 26.66 -15.47
C GLU A 280 2.15 26.60 -14.13
N GLU A 281 2.43 25.40 -13.66
CA GLU A 281 3.20 25.16 -12.44
C GLU A 281 4.57 24.53 -12.80
N GLY A 282 5.37 24.13 -11.80
CA GLY A 282 6.73 23.62 -12.01
C GLY A 282 6.86 22.37 -12.90
N PHE A 283 5.75 21.74 -13.31
CA PHE A 283 5.69 20.62 -14.25
C PHE A 283 4.96 20.96 -15.56
N GLY A 284 4.78 22.26 -15.84
CA GLY A 284 3.97 22.75 -16.95
C GLY A 284 2.47 22.78 -16.61
N ARG A 285 1.63 22.80 -17.65
CA ARG A 285 0.18 22.69 -17.52
C ARG A 285 -0.22 21.23 -17.63
N ILE A 286 -1.00 20.74 -16.66
CA ILE A 286 -1.49 19.36 -16.65
C ILE A 286 -3.01 19.37 -16.73
N THR A 287 -3.57 18.62 -17.67
CA THR A 287 -5.02 18.43 -17.81
C THR A 287 -5.32 16.96 -18.00
N LEU A 288 -6.22 16.43 -17.16
CA LEU A 288 -6.71 15.07 -17.28
C LEU A 288 -8.01 15.07 -18.07
N VAL A 289 -8.04 14.35 -19.19
CA VAL A 289 -9.22 14.16 -20.04
C VAL A 289 -9.69 12.74 -19.90
N VAL A 290 -10.92 12.55 -19.43
CA VAL A 290 -11.51 11.22 -19.24
C VAL A 290 -12.56 10.97 -20.32
N CYS A 291 -12.27 10.02 -21.20
CA CYS A 291 -13.20 9.54 -22.21
C CYS A 291 -13.68 8.14 -21.81
N ASN A 292 -15.00 7.92 -21.80
CA ASN A 292 -15.58 6.65 -21.36
C ASN A 292 -15.50 5.53 -22.41
N THR A 293 -15.04 5.84 -23.62
CA THR A 293 -14.78 4.86 -24.70
C THR A 293 -13.41 5.11 -25.32
N VAL A 294 -12.77 4.03 -25.78
CA VAL A 294 -11.46 4.09 -26.46
C VAL A 294 -11.55 4.88 -27.75
N GLU A 295 -12.58 4.63 -28.56
CA GLU A 295 -12.85 5.36 -29.80
C GLU A 295 -12.88 6.87 -29.56
N ARG A 296 -13.65 7.33 -28.55
CA ARG A 296 -13.70 8.76 -28.22
C ARG A 296 -12.37 9.31 -27.76
N ALA A 297 -11.57 8.53 -27.02
CA ALA A 297 -10.24 8.94 -26.60
C ALA A 297 -9.32 9.18 -27.82
N CYS A 298 -9.30 8.24 -28.76
CA CYS A 298 -8.53 8.33 -30.00
C CYS A 298 -8.96 9.53 -30.86
N GLU A 299 -10.26 9.67 -31.13
CA GLU A 299 -10.78 10.81 -31.89
C GLU A 299 -10.44 12.16 -31.25
N THR A 300 -10.57 12.25 -29.92
CA THR A 300 -10.25 13.48 -29.18
C THR A 300 -8.75 13.81 -29.30
N PHE A 301 -7.89 12.81 -29.18
CA PHE A 301 -6.45 12.97 -29.34
C PHE A 301 -6.07 13.46 -30.74
N ASP A 302 -6.63 12.86 -31.80
CA ASP A 302 -6.36 13.27 -33.18
C ASP A 302 -6.83 14.71 -33.44
N GLN A 303 -8.01 15.07 -32.93
CA GLN A 303 -8.52 16.44 -33.06
C GLN A 303 -7.69 17.45 -32.25
N LEU A 304 -7.18 17.08 -31.06
CA LEU A 304 -6.27 17.93 -30.30
C LEU A 304 -4.97 18.19 -31.07
N ARG A 305 -4.37 17.15 -31.68
CA ARG A 305 -3.18 17.30 -32.53
C ARG A 305 -3.41 18.21 -33.73
N PHE A 306 -4.62 18.17 -34.30
CA PHE A 306 -4.99 19.06 -35.41
C PHE A 306 -5.18 20.52 -34.94
N LEU A 307 -5.82 20.73 -33.79
CA LEU A 307 -6.15 22.06 -33.25
C LEU A 307 -4.95 22.77 -32.60
N ALA A 308 -4.00 22.00 -32.09
CA ALA A 308 -2.74 22.48 -31.50
C ALA A 308 -1.60 21.55 -31.94
N PRO A 309 -1.09 21.70 -33.19
CA PRO A 309 0.13 21.04 -33.61
C PRO A 309 1.30 21.52 -32.74
N GLU A 310 2.25 20.64 -32.46
CA GLU A 310 3.50 20.96 -31.75
C GLU A 310 4.27 22.13 -32.37
#